data_AF-A0AAV9LCJ0-F1
#
_entry.id   AF-A0AAV9LCJ0-F1
#
_cell.length_a   1.000
_cell.length_b   1.000
_cell.length_c   1.000
_cell.angle_alpha   90.00
_cell.angle_beta   90.00
_cell.angle_gamma   90.00
#
_symmetry.space_group_name_H-M   'P 1'
#
loop_
_entity.id
_entity.type
_entity.pdbx_description
1 polymer ?
#
loop_
_entity_poly.entity_id
_entity_poly.type
_entity_poly.pdbx_seq_one_letter_code
_entity_poly.pdbx_strand_id
1 'polypeptide(L)'
;MSDLTAEFVGVYEKLKADILKDLDINLTNGACDWVAKMLDHNLLGGKLNRGLSAIDSYSLLKEGKQLTSEEIIQISSLGWCIEWVGMIAVNDGILLCNHIAVILKKYFRGKPYYVDLLELFNEVEFQTASGQMIDLITTQERDLSKYSLAMWHVHFLWPERILTIMLMPRTYSSKWEYISKFSPL
;
A
#
# COMPACT_ATOMS: atom_id res chain seq x y z
N MET A 1 -5.93 20.22 -6.39
CA MET A 1 -5.03 19.46 -5.50
C MET A 1 -5.57 19.42 -4.07
N SER A 2 -6.00 20.53 -3.47
CA SER A 2 -6.52 20.56 -2.08
C SER A 2 -7.79 19.72 -1.81
N ASP A 3 -8.66 19.55 -2.82
CA ASP A 3 -9.94 18.84 -2.66
C ASP A 3 -9.76 17.31 -2.57
N LEU A 4 -8.98 16.73 -3.51
CA LEU A 4 -8.66 15.29 -3.53
C LEU A 4 -7.90 14.83 -2.28
N THR A 5 -7.06 15.69 -1.69
CA THR A 5 -6.38 15.38 -0.42
C THR A 5 -7.38 15.27 0.73
N ALA A 6 -8.36 16.17 0.80
CA ALA A 6 -9.39 16.11 1.83
C ALA A 6 -10.29 14.87 1.64
N GLU A 7 -10.64 14.55 0.39
CA GLU A 7 -11.39 13.32 0.07
C GLU A 7 -10.60 12.06 0.44
N PHE A 8 -9.30 12.01 0.12
CA PHE A 8 -8.42 10.91 0.51
C PHE A 8 -8.40 10.67 2.01
N VAL A 9 -8.21 11.75 2.79
CA VAL A 9 -8.23 11.68 4.25
C VAL A 9 -9.62 11.26 4.75
N GLY A 10 -10.69 11.76 4.14
CA GLY A 10 -12.07 11.38 4.48
C GLY A 10 -12.38 9.90 4.24
N VAL A 11 -11.72 9.25 3.28
CA VAL A 11 -11.88 7.81 3.01
C VAL A 11 -11.33 6.96 4.16
N TYR A 12 -10.35 7.45 4.94
CA TYR A 12 -9.77 6.70 6.06
C TYR A 12 -10.82 6.20 7.05
N GLU A 13 -11.72 7.09 7.50
CA GLU A 13 -12.75 6.75 8.48
C GLU A 13 -13.68 5.65 7.99
N LYS A 14 -13.95 5.63 6.68
CA LYS A 14 -14.73 4.57 6.05
C LYS A 14 -13.99 3.23 6.07
N LEU A 15 -12.70 3.23 5.72
CA LEU A 15 -11.88 2.01 5.73
C LEU A 15 -11.71 1.46 7.15
N LYS A 16 -11.48 2.33 8.12
CA LYS A 16 -11.39 1.98 9.54
C LYS A 16 -12.70 1.35 10.02
N ALA A 17 -13.85 1.97 9.73
CA ALA A 17 -15.15 1.40 10.08
C ALA A 17 -15.38 0.03 9.42
N ASP A 18 -14.96 -0.13 8.16
CA ASP A 18 -15.04 -1.41 7.46
C ASP A 18 -14.18 -2.50 8.11
N ILE A 19 -12.96 -2.17 8.54
CA ILE A 19 -12.06 -3.08 9.26
C ILE A 19 -12.65 -3.48 10.62
N LEU A 20 -13.12 -2.51 11.39
CA LEU A 20 -13.68 -2.75 12.72
C LEU A 20 -14.95 -3.60 12.65
N LYS A 21 -15.79 -3.40 11.62
CA LYS A 21 -16.98 -4.22 11.40
C LYS A 21 -16.64 -5.69 11.13
N ASP A 22 -15.59 -5.96 10.35
CA ASP A 22 -15.17 -7.33 10.07
C ASP A 22 -14.51 -7.99 11.31
N LEU A 23 -13.91 -7.20 12.20
CA LEU A 23 -13.33 -7.64 13.48
C LEU A 23 -14.37 -7.95 14.56
N ASP A 24 -15.44 -7.14 14.63
CA ASP A 24 -16.53 -7.25 15.62
C ASP A 24 -17.24 -8.62 15.56
N ILE A 25 -17.14 -9.32 14.43
CA ILE A 25 -17.69 -10.68 14.26
C ILE A 25 -16.99 -11.70 15.18
N ASN A 26 -15.74 -11.44 15.61
CA ASN A 26 -14.91 -12.45 16.27
C ASN A 26 -14.16 -11.97 17.53
N LEU A 27 -14.29 -10.70 17.93
CA LEU A 27 -13.48 -10.11 19.00
C LEU A 27 -14.32 -9.39 20.07
N THR A 28 -13.75 -9.24 21.27
CA THR A 28 -14.37 -8.46 22.34
C THR A 28 -14.27 -6.95 22.05
N ASN A 29 -15.22 -6.16 22.56
CA ASN A 29 -15.22 -4.69 22.39
C ASN A 29 -13.87 -4.03 22.73
N GLY A 30 -13.18 -4.52 23.76
CA GLY A 30 -11.86 -3.99 24.15
C GLY A 30 -10.75 -4.25 23.12
N ALA A 31 -10.82 -5.34 22.36
CA ALA A 31 -9.87 -5.60 21.28
C ALA A 31 -10.15 -4.69 20.07
N CYS A 32 -11.42 -4.48 19.71
CA CYS A 32 -11.81 -3.54 18.65
C CYS A 32 -11.33 -2.11 18.96
N ASP A 33 -11.50 -1.64 20.20
CA ASP A 33 -11.02 -0.33 20.64
C ASP A 33 -9.50 -0.20 20.55
N TRP A 34 -8.77 -1.27 20.88
CA TRP A 34 -7.32 -1.29 20.77
C TRP A 34 -6.87 -1.22 19.31
N VAL A 35 -7.50 -1.99 18.40
CA VAL A 35 -7.18 -1.94 16.97
C VAL A 35 -7.48 -0.55 16.39
N ALA A 36 -8.58 0.07 16.77
CA ALA A 36 -8.92 1.42 16.34
C ALA A 36 -7.83 2.43 16.72
N LYS A 37 -7.33 2.35 17.97
CA LYS A 37 -6.23 3.21 18.46
C LYS A 37 -4.91 2.91 17.76
N MET A 38 -4.61 1.63 17.49
CA MET A 38 -3.40 1.22 16.77
C MET A 38 -3.39 1.79 15.36
N LEU A 39 -4.52 1.70 14.63
CA LEU A 39 -4.67 2.29 13.30
C LEU A 39 -4.43 3.80 13.36
N ASP A 40 -5.11 4.52 14.25
CA ASP A 40 -4.96 5.98 14.35
C ASP A 40 -3.53 6.39 14.66
N HIS A 41 -2.90 5.74 15.65
CA HIS A 41 -1.54 6.05 16.07
C HIS A 41 -0.51 5.84 14.95
N ASN A 42 -0.66 4.76 14.19
CA ASN A 42 0.32 4.38 13.17
C ASN A 42 0.14 5.14 11.85
N LEU A 43 -1.01 5.78 11.62
CA LEU A 43 -1.37 6.29 10.30
C LEU A 43 -1.71 7.77 10.30
N LEU A 44 -2.34 8.27 11.36
CA LEU A 44 -2.68 9.67 11.51
C LEU A 44 -1.49 10.41 12.15
N GLY A 45 -0.73 11.13 11.32
CA GLY A 45 0.42 11.93 11.78
C GLY A 45 1.59 11.97 10.80
N GLY A 46 1.59 11.09 9.79
CA GLY A 46 2.55 11.11 8.69
C GLY A 46 2.26 12.19 7.65
N LYS A 47 3.19 12.38 6.71
CA LYS A 47 3.00 13.28 5.55
C LYS A 47 2.11 12.67 4.47
N LEU A 48 1.79 11.37 4.56
CA LEU A 48 0.96 10.62 3.61
C LEU A 48 1.46 10.69 2.16
N ASN A 49 2.76 10.90 1.96
CA ASN A 49 3.35 11.14 0.65
C ASN A 49 3.16 9.96 -0.32
N ARG A 50 3.13 8.72 0.19
CA ARG A 50 3.07 7.53 -0.66
C ARG A 50 1.65 7.35 -1.21
N GLY A 51 0.65 7.51 -0.35
CA GLY A 51 -0.76 7.48 -0.71
C GLY A 51 -1.16 8.66 -1.61
N LEU A 52 -0.71 9.88 -1.28
CA LEU A 52 -0.98 11.06 -2.10
C LEU A 52 -0.31 10.98 -3.48
N SER A 53 0.92 10.44 -3.56
CA SER A 53 1.58 10.21 -4.85
C SER A 53 0.77 9.28 -5.74
N ALA A 54 0.17 8.21 -5.20
CA ALA A 54 -0.67 7.31 -6.00
C ALA A 54 -1.91 8.03 -6.57
N ILE A 55 -2.53 8.90 -5.79
CA ILE A 55 -3.68 9.71 -6.22
C ILE A 55 -3.29 10.71 -7.30
N ASP A 56 -2.22 11.46 -7.07
CA ASP A 56 -1.73 12.45 -8.02
C ASP A 56 -1.35 11.79 -9.35
N SER A 57 -0.66 10.65 -9.30
CA SER A 57 -0.30 9.90 -10.51
C SER A 57 -1.53 9.38 -11.26
N TYR A 58 -2.55 8.88 -10.56
CA TYR A 58 -3.80 8.43 -11.20
C TYR A 58 -4.55 9.60 -11.85
N SER A 59 -4.60 10.75 -11.18
CA SER A 59 -5.21 11.99 -11.68
C SER A 59 -4.52 12.49 -12.95
N LEU A 60 -3.17 12.48 -12.97
CA LEU A 60 -2.37 12.86 -14.14
C LEU A 60 -2.64 11.94 -15.34
N LEU A 61 -2.71 10.63 -15.12
CA LEU A 61 -2.98 9.65 -16.18
C LEU A 61 -4.42 9.70 -16.72
N LYS A 62 -5.36 10.29 -15.99
CA LYS A 62 -6.71 10.57 -16.49
C LYS A 62 -6.76 11.77 -17.44
N GLU A 63 -5.62 12.40 -17.73
CA GLU A 63 -5.49 13.52 -18.65
C GLU A 63 -6.44 14.68 -18.29
N GLY A 64 -6.64 14.94 -16.99
CA GLY A 64 -7.51 16.01 -16.49
C GLY A 64 -9.00 15.71 -16.51
N LYS A 65 -9.43 14.47 -16.82
CA LYS A 65 -10.84 14.05 -16.64
C LYS A 65 -11.20 14.00 -15.16
N GLN A 66 -12.43 14.43 -14.85
CA GLN A 66 -12.95 14.38 -13.48
C GLN A 66 -13.10 12.92 -13.03
N LEU A 67 -12.62 12.65 -11.82
CA LEU A 67 -12.73 11.34 -11.18
C LEU A 67 -14.16 11.13 -10.69
N THR A 68 -14.69 9.93 -10.91
CA THR A 68 -15.96 9.52 -10.31
C THR A 68 -15.78 9.24 -8.82
N SER A 69 -16.87 9.29 -8.04
CA SER A 69 -16.83 8.98 -6.61
C SER A 69 -16.35 7.54 -6.34
N GLU A 70 -16.63 6.59 -7.25
CA GLU A 70 -16.12 5.22 -7.15
C GLU A 70 -14.59 5.18 -7.33
N GLU A 71 -14.07 5.90 -8.32
CA GLU A 71 -12.64 5.99 -8.57
C GLU A 71 -11.90 6.66 -7.42
N ILE A 72 -12.45 7.74 -6.86
CA ILE A 72 -11.89 8.43 -5.68
C ILE A 72 -11.79 7.46 -4.51
N ILE A 73 -12.85 6.70 -4.22
CA ILE A 73 -12.85 5.70 -3.16
C ILE A 73 -11.80 4.62 -3.44
N GLN A 74 -11.70 4.12 -4.68
CA GLN A 74 -10.74 3.08 -5.05
C GLN A 74 -9.30 3.56 -4.92
N ILE A 75 -8.94 4.68 -5.56
CA ILE A 75 -7.57 5.18 -5.51
C ILE A 75 -7.18 5.59 -4.08
N SER A 76 -8.12 6.12 -3.30
CA SER A 76 -7.88 6.43 -1.89
C SER A 76 -7.71 5.18 -1.05
N SER A 77 -8.53 4.14 -1.27
CA SER A 77 -8.38 2.84 -0.59
C SER A 77 -7.02 2.23 -0.86
N LEU A 78 -6.57 2.33 -2.11
CA LEU A 78 -5.24 1.88 -2.51
C LEU A 78 -4.13 2.72 -1.89
N GLY A 79 -4.28 4.05 -1.88
CA GLY A 79 -3.36 4.97 -1.21
C GLY A 79 -3.20 4.67 0.28
N TRP A 80 -4.29 4.33 0.98
CA TRP A 80 -4.23 3.91 2.38
C TRP A 80 -3.57 2.54 2.56
N CYS A 81 -3.82 1.59 1.66
CA CYS A 81 -3.09 0.31 1.67
C CYS A 81 -1.58 0.51 1.49
N ILE A 82 -1.18 1.47 0.66
CA ILE A 82 0.22 1.85 0.47
C ILE A 82 0.83 2.42 1.77
N GLU A 83 0.13 3.33 2.44
CA GLU A 83 0.59 3.85 3.74
C GLU A 83 0.70 2.72 4.78
N TRP A 84 -0.24 1.76 4.81
CA TRP A 84 -0.20 0.61 5.71
C TRP A 84 1.02 -0.29 5.51
N VAL A 85 1.41 -0.58 4.27
CA VAL A 85 2.59 -1.41 4.00
C VAL A 85 3.86 -0.79 4.59
N GLY A 86 3.95 0.55 4.59
CA GLY A 86 5.06 1.26 5.21
C GLY A 86 5.21 1.03 6.71
N MET A 87 4.14 0.59 7.37
CA MET A 87 4.08 0.36 8.81
C MET A 87 4.21 -1.12 9.19
N ILE A 88 4.39 -2.02 8.23
CA ILE A 88 4.56 -3.48 8.47
C ILE A 88 5.82 -3.77 9.32
N ALA A 89 6.79 -2.86 9.34
CA ALA A 89 7.98 -2.95 10.18
C ALA A 89 7.72 -2.78 11.69
N VAL A 90 6.50 -2.43 12.09
CA VAL A 90 6.11 -2.28 13.51
C VAL A 90 5.61 -3.62 14.06
N ASN A 91 5.68 -3.84 15.37
CA ASN A 91 5.21 -5.07 16.05
C ASN A 91 3.79 -5.52 15.66
N ASP A 92 2.92 -4.60 15.25
CA ASP A 92 1.53 -4.87 14.85
C ASP A 92 1.38 -5.13 13.35
N GLY A 93 2.50 -5.26 12.62
CA GLY A 93 2.54 -5.36 11.15
C GLY A 93 1.69 -6.50 10.59
N ILE A 94 1.65 -7.66 11.26
CA ILE A 94 0.81 -8.80 10.84
C ILE A 94 -0.68 -8.43 10.78
N LEU A 95 -1.14 -7.62 11.73
CA LEU A 95 -2.53 -7.20 11.77
C LEU A 95 -2.83 -6.21 10.63
N LEU A 96 -1.90 -5.30 10.35
CA LEU A 96 -1.98 -4.37 9.23
C LEU A 96 -2.02 -5.08 7.87
N CYS A 97 -1.20 -6.12 7.66
CA CYS A 97 -1.19 -6.94 6.44
C CYS A 97 -2.57 -7.59 6.19
N ASN A 98 -3.15 -8.17 7.24
CA ASN A 98 -4.47 -8.79 7.14
C ASN A 98 -5.56 -7.76 6.76
N HIS A 99 -5.46 -6.53 7.27
CA HIS A 99 -6.40 -5.46 6.93
C HIS A 99 -6.26 -4.99 5.47
N ILE A 100 -5.04 -4.92 4.94
CA ILE A 100 -4.81 -4.65 3.50
C ILE A 100 -5.57 -5.68 2.67
N ALA A 101 -5.42 -6.99 2.95
CA ALA A 101 -6.10 -8.04 2.20
C ALA A 101 -7.64 -7.90 2.25
N VAL A 102 -8.20 -7.51 3.40
CA VAL A 102 -9.63 -7.24 3.57
C VAL A 102 -10.08 -6.08 2.68
N ILE A 103 -9.37 -4.95 2.70
CA ILE A 103 -9.70 -3.78 1.88
C ILE A 103 -9.57 -4.10 0.39
N LEU A 104 -8.50 -4.77 -0.04
CA LEU A 104 -8.33 -5.20 -1.44
C LEU A 104 -9.51 -6.07 -1.88
N LYS A 105 -9.90 -7.05 -1.07
CA LYS A 105 -11.04 -7.92 -1.36
C LYS A 105 -12.36 -7.14 -1.43
N LYS A 106 -12.58 -6.16 -0.55
CA LYS A 106 -13.84 -5.42 -0.48
C LYS A 106 -14.02 -4.46 -1.65
N TYR A 107 -12.96 -3.74 -2.02
CA TYR A 107 -13.05 -2.66 -3.01
C TYR A 107 -12.64 -3.09 -4.43
N PHE A 108 -11.86 -4.16 -4.57
CA PHE A 108 -11.27 -4.53 -5.86
C PHE A 108 -11.61 -5.93 -6.35
N ARG A 109 -12.26 -6.81 -5.56
CA ARG A 109 -12.53 -8.21 -5.97
C ARG A 109 -13.28 -8.36 -7.30
N GLY A 110 -14.15 -7.41 -7.65
CA GLY A 110 -14.88 -7.41 -8.92
C GLY A 110 -14.08 -6.87 -10.12
N LYS A 111 -12.86 -6.36 -9.90
CA LYS A 111 -12.04 -5.72 -10.94
C LYS A 111 -11.15 -6.76 -11.63
N PRO A 112 -10.91 -6.62 -12.95
CA PRO A 112 -10.14 -7.59 -13.73
C PRO A 112 -8.65 -7.70 -13.33
N TYR A 113 -8.13 -6.69 -12.63
CA TYR A 113 -6.76 -6.56 -12.13
C TYR A 113 -6.62 -6.89 -10.62
N TYR A 114 -7.67 -7.43 -9.98
CA TYR A 114 -7.64 -7.75 -8.55
C TYR A 114 -6.49 -8.71 -8.16
N VAL A 115 -6.28 -9.76 -8.96
CA VAL A 115 -5.25 -10.77 -8.70
C VAL A 115 -3.86 -10.15 -8.84
N ASP A 116 -3.63 -9.36 -9.89
CA ASP A 116 -2.37 -8.65 -10.08
C ASP A 116 -2.08 -7.68 -8.91
N LEU A 117 -3.12 -7.02 -8.38
CA LEU A 117 -3.00 -6.13 -7.23
C LEU A 117 -2.62 -6.93 -5.97
N LEU A 118 -3.29 -8.04 -5.72
CA LEU A 118 -3.01 -8.90 -4.57
C LEU A 118 -1.59 -9.48 -4.62
N GLU A 119 -1.16 -9.97 -5.78
CA GLU A 119 0.21 -10.47 -5.99
C GLU A 119 1.25 -9.38 -5.71
N LEU A 120 1.02 -8.16 -6.20
CA LEU A 120 1.91 -7.03 -5.95
C LEU A 120 2.00 -6.69 -4.47
N PHE A 121 0.88 -6.60 -3.75
CA PHE A 121 0.91 -6.31 -2.31
C PHE A 121 1.65 -7.40 -1.52
N ASN A 122 1.44 -8.67 -1.86
CA ASN A 122 2.13 -9.79 -1.22
C ASN A 122 3.64 -9.78 -1.50
N GLU A 123 4.05 -9.51 -2.75
CA GLU A 123 5.47 -9.39 -3.12
C GLU A 123 6.15 -8.33 -2.25
N VAL A 124 5.45 -7.23 -1.99
CA VAL A 124 6.02 -6.09 -1.30
C VAL A 124 6.04 -6.31 0.20
N GLU A 125 4.97 -6.87 0.76
CA GLU A 125 4.96 -7.31 2.14
C GLU A 125 6.17 -8.22 2.41
N PHE A 126 6.40 -9.19 1.52
CA PHE A 126 7.55 -10.08 1.60
C PHE A 126 8.89 -9.33 1.53
N GLN A 127 9.06 -8.40 0.59
CA GLN A 127 10.28 -7.61 0.45
C GLN A 127 10.52 -6.71 1.69
N THR A 128 9.46 -6.13 2.24
CA THR A 128 9.52 -5.24 3.41
C THR A 128 9.89 -6.02 4.67
N ALA A 129 9.23 -7.16 4.90
CA ALA A 129 9.53 -8.06 6.02
C ALA A 129 10.96 -8.61 5.91
N SER A 130 11.40 -8.97 4.70
CA SER A 130 12.78 -9.43 4.45
C SER A 130 13.80 -8.32 4.72
N GLY A 131 13.53 -7.08 4.31
CA GLY A 131 14.37 -5.93 4.60
C GLY A 131 14.55 -5.71 6.10
N GLN A 132 13.45 -5.73 6.87
CA GLN A 132 13.51 -5.63 8.33
C GLN A 132 14.29 -6.78 8.98
N MET A 133 14.12 -8.00 8.47
CA MET A 133 14.91 -9.15 8.93
C MET A 133 16.41 -8.95 8.70
N ILE A 134 16.79 -8.44 7.52
CA ILE A 134 18.18 -8.12 7.19
C ILE A 134 18.71 -7.02 8.11
N ASP A 135 17.95 -5.98 8.39
CA ASP A 135 18.31 -4.90 9.32
C ASP A 135 18.59 -5.44 10.74
N LEU A 136 17.77 -6.38 11.22
CA LEU A 136 17.96 -7.03 12.52
C LEU A 136 19.22 -7.90 12.57
N ILE A 137 19.51 -8.65 11.49
CA ILE A 137 20.72 -9.48 11.38
C ILE A 137 21.97 -8.59 11.31
N THR A 138 21.96 -7.56 10.47
CA THR A 138 23.08 -6.61 10.31
C THR A 138 23.38 -5.82 11.58
N THR A 139 22.37 -5.51 12.39
CA THR A 139 22.60 -4.87 13.69
C THR A 139 23.41 -5.75 14.64
N GLN A 140 23.34 -7.08 14.49
CA GLN A 140 24.15 -8.04 15.26
C GLN A 140 25.49 -8.36 14.56
N GLU A 141 25.55 -8.25 13.24
CA GLU A 141 26.69 -8.61 12.39
C GLU A 141 27.57 -7.37 12.05
N ARG A 142 28.78 -7.27 12.62
CA ARG A 142 29.66 -6.08 12.43
C ARG A 142 30.36 -5.99 11.08
N ASP A 143 30.17 -6.98 10.19
CA ASP A 143 30.86 -7.05 8.91
C ASP A 143 29.96 -6.59 7.75
N LEU A 144 30.08 -5.29 7.43
CA LEU A 144 29.30 -4.63 6.38
C LEU A 144 29.70 -5.05 4.96
N SER A 145 30.84 -5.75 4.78
CA SER A 145 31.32 -6.16 3.46
C SER A 145 30.47 -7.23 2.77
N LYS A 146 29.58 -7.89 3.52
CA LYS A 146 28.68 -8.94 3.05
C LYS A 146 27.44 -8.41 2.31
N TYR A 147 27.18 -7.10 2.33
CA TYR A 147 25.92 -6.53 1.85
C TYR A 147 26.13 -5.61 0.63
N SER A 148 25.34 -5.84 -0.43
CA SER A 148 25.45 -5.13 -1.71
C SER A 148 24.31 -4.12 -1.94
N LEU A 149 24.55 -3.11 -2.79
CA LEU A 149 23.58 -2.10 -3.22
C LEU A 149 22.32 -2.69 -3.90
N ALA A 150 22.39 -3.93 -4.39
CA ALA A 150 21.23 -4.61 -4.97
C ALA A 150 20.13 -4.90 -3.94
N MET A 151 20.47 -5.01 -2.66
CA MET A 151 19.51 -5.21 -1.57
C MET A 151 18.63 -3.98 -1.31
N TRP A 152 19.12 -2.77 -1.60
CA TRP A 152 18.45 -1.50 -1.29
C TRP A 152 17.50 -1.00 -2.40
N HIS A 153 17.72 -1.41 -3.65
CA HIS A 153 16.96 -0.94 -4.81
C HIS A 153 15.47 -1.31 -4.80
N VAL A 154 15.08 -2.28 -3.99
CA VAL A 154 13.70 -2.79 -3.91
C VAL A 154 12.77 -1.84 -3.13
N HIS A 155 13.31 -0.93 -2.32
CA HIS A 155 12.51 -0.06 -1.45
C HIS A 155 11.87 1.15 -2.16
N PHE A 156 12.31 1.52 -3.38
CA PHE A 156 11.99 2.82 -3.98
C PHE A 156 11.10 2.79 -5.24
N LEU A 157 10.82 1.64 -5.86
CA LEU A 157 10.08 1.56 -7.15
C LEU A 157 8.56 1.36 -7.00
N TRP A 158 7.99 1.84 -5.90
CA TRP A 158 6.69 1.39 -5.42
C TRP A 158 5.45 2.03 -6.07
N PRO A 159 5.37 3.38 -6.17
CA PRO A 159 4.20 4.05 -6.75
C PRO A 159 3.98 3.72 -8.24
N GLU A 160 5.08 3.57 -8.99
CA GLU A 160 5.03 3.35 -10.44
C GLU A 160 4.53 1.94 -10.82
N ARG A 161 4.86 0.92 -10.01
CA ARG A 161 4.41 -0.47 -10.24
C ARG A 161 2.91 -0.65 -9.99
N ILE A 162 2.38 -0.01 -8.95
CA ILE A 162 0.94 -0.03 -8.61
C ILE A 162 0.11 0.59 -9.74
N LEU A 163 0.57 1.72 -10.27
CA LEU A 163 -0.08 2.44 -11.38
C LEU A 163 -0.13 1.61 -12.66
N THR A 164 0.99 0.92 -12.97
CA THR A 164 1.12 0.04 -14.13
C THR A 164 0.06 -1.08 -14.10
N ILE A 165 -0.20 -1.67 -12.93
CA ILE A 165 -1.18 -2.76 -12.77
C ILE A 165 -2.63 -2.27 -12.88
N MET A 166 -2.95 -1.07 -12.38
CA MET A 166 -4.33 -0.56 -12.43
C MET A 166 -4.80 -0.17 -13.83
N LEU A 167 -3.89 0.18 -14.73
CA LEU A 167 -4.23 0.85 -15.99
C LEU A 167 -3.80 0.10 -17.26
N MET A 168 -2.96 -0.94 -17.18
CA MET A 168 -2.54 -1.69 -18.37
C MET A 168 -3.58 -2.75 -18.81
N PRO A 169 -3.97 -2.80 -20.09
CA PRO A 169 -4.67 -3.94 -20.67
C PRO A 169 -3.83 -5.22 -20.59
N ARG A 170 -4.48 -6.38 -20.37
CA ARG A 170 -3.87 -7.72 -20.21
C ARG A 170 -2.89 -8.17 -21.33
N THR A 171 -2.74 -7.42 -22.41
CA THR A 171 -2.04 -7.85 -23.63
C THR A 171 -0.56 -7.48 -23.72
N TYR A 172 0.03 -6.80 -22.73
CA TYR A 172 1.48 -6.58 -22.72
C TYR A 172 2.21 -7.71 -21.99
N SER A 173 2.89 -8.56 -22.77
CA SER A 173 3.74 -9.66 -22.26
C SER A 173 5.03 -9.17 -21.57
N SER A 174 5.34 -7.87 -21.64
CA SER A 174 6.55 -7.29 -21.08
C SER A 174 6.26 -6.27 -19.98
N LYS A 175 5.68 -6.76 -18.86
CA LYS A 175 5.62 -6.04 -17.55
C LYS A 175 7.00 -5.45 -17.14
N TRP A 176 8.10 -6.01 -17.67
CA TRP A 176 9.49 -5.66 -17.33
C TRP A 176 10.13 -4.56 -18.20
N GLU A 177 9.70 -4.36 -19.45
CA GLU A 177 10.34 -3.39 -20.38
C GLU A 177 9.99 -1.93 -20.08
N TYR A 178 8.87 -1.68 -19.40
CA TYR A 178 8.50 -0.32 -18.99
C TYR A 178 9.24 0.09 -17.72
N ILE A 179 9.34 -0.83 -16.75
CA ILE A 179 10.06 -0.59 -15.48
C ILE A 179 11.57 -0.40 -15.73
N SER A 180 12.16 -1.12 -16.69
CA SER A 180 13.57 -0.95 -17.07
C SER A 180 13.88 0.39 -17.74
N LYS A 181 12.87 1.16 -18.17
CA LYS A 181 13.07 2.50 -18.75
C LYS A 181 13.21 3.59 -17.70
N PHE A 182 12.73 3.37 -16.48
CA PHE A 182 12.74 4.36 -15.38
C PHE A 182 13.79 4.08 -14.30
N SER A 183 14.50 2.96 -14.39
CA SER A 183 15.69 2.68 -13.59
C SER A 183 16.93 2.76 -14.48
N PRO A 184 17.60 3.93 -14.62
CA PRO A 184 18.94 3.95 -15.14
C PRO A 184 19.87 3.29 -14.10
N LEU A 185 20.67 2.33 -14.55
CA LEU A 185 21.78 1.73 -13.79
C LEU A 185 22.71 2.79 -13.19
#